data_AF-B7AW37-F1
#
_entry.id   AF-B7AW37-F1
#
_cell.length_a   1.000
_cell.length_b   1.000
_cell.length_c   1.000
_cell.angle_alpha   90.00
_cell.angle_beta   90.00
_cell.angle_gamma   90.00
#
_symmetry.space_group_name_H-M   'P 1'
#
loop_
_entity.id
_entity.type
_entity.pdbx_description
1 polymer ?
#
loop_
_entity_poly.entity_id
_entity_poly.type
_entity_poly.pdbx_seq_one_letter_code
_entity_poly.pdbx_strand_id
1 'polypeptide(L)'
;MKEKLLNNLSLKILSAVCAIIIWIIIVNVYDPSTSVTVSGVEVQLVNTESLTEKEYAYDVVDGSKISVYISGPRSIVTDIKAKDIVATADLSNVTVFSDYVDIDVKVVKDGVSASSIEIAPKTTAIRLKIENRVTKTFNIDTELVGTPADGYVIGGQQISPSSVKVTGTSSVVDSISSVKVFI
;
A
#
# COMPACT_ATOMS: atom_id res chain seq x y z
N MET A 1 -58.33 2.91 30.20
CA MET A 1 -56.92 2.46 30.02
C MET A 1 -55.90 3.60 30.03
N LYS A 2 -56.21 4.82 29.57
CA LYS A 2 -55.24 5.94 29.49
C LYS A 2 -54.79 6.50 30.85
N GLU A 3 -55.62 6.47 31.89
CA GLU A 3 -55.27 7.05 33.20
C GLU A 3 -54.26 6.25 34.03
N LYS A 4 -54.18 4.92 33.85
CA LYS A 4 -53.15 4.10 34.52
C LYS A 4 -51.74 4.37 33.98
N LEU A 5 -51.62 4.86 32.74
CA LEU A 5 -50.34 5.19 32.13
C LEU A 5 -49.76 6.50 32.68
N LEU A 6 -50.59 7.48 33.05
CA LEU A 6 -50.18 8.81 33.49
C LEU A 6 -49.98 8.96 35.01
N ASN A 7 -50.37 7.97 35.82
CA ASN A 7 -50.09 8.02 37.26
C ASN A 7 -48.60 7.79 37.55
N ASN A 8 -48.00 8.56 38.46
CA ASN A 8 -46.57 8.55 38.79
C ASN A 8 -45.62 8.83 37.60
N LEU A 9 -46.03 9.74 36.70
CA LEU A 9 -45.26 10.06 35.50
C LEU A 9 -43.83 10.55 35.83
N SER A 10 -43.66 11.33 36.90
CA SER A 10 -42.35 11.82 37.37
C SER A 10 -41.40 10.68 37.78
N LEU A 11 -41.90 9.70 38.55
CA LEU A 11 -41.13 8.53 38.97
C LEU A 11 -40.77 7.61 37.80
N LYS A 12 -41.66 7.46 36.82
CA LYS A 12 -41.41 6.68 35.61
C LYS A 12 -40.34 7.34 34.72
N ILE A 13 -40.41 8.66 34.55
CA ILE A 13 -39.39 9.43 33.83
C ILE A 13 -38.05 9.30 34.54
N LEU A 14 -38.02 9.47 35.87
CA LEU A 14 -36.80 9.33 36.66
C LEU A 14 -36.19 7.93 36.52
N SER A 15 -37.02 6.87 36.60
CA SER A 15 -36.57 5.49 36.39
C SER A 15 -36.03 5.26 34.98
N ALA A 16 -36.65 5.84 33.95
CA ALA A 16 -36.18 5.73 32.58
C ALA A 16 -34.84 6.46 32.39
N VAL A 17 -34.68 7.65 32.98
CA VAL A 17 -33.41 8.40 32.95
C VAL A 17 -32.30 7.62 33.66
N CYS A 18 -32.56 7.07 34.85
CA CYS A 18 -31.59 6.21 35.55
C CYS A 18 -31.22 4.97 34.71
N ALA A 19 -32.18 4.33 34.05
CA ALA A 19 -31.92 3.20 33.17
C ALA A 19 -31.03 3.59 31.98
N ILE A 20 -31.27 4.74 31.35
CA ILE A 20 -30.45 5.26 30.24
C ILE A 20 -29.02 5.58 30.73
N ILE A 21 -28.87 6.20 31.90
CA ILE A 21 -27.54 6.51 32.48
C ILE A 21 -26.78 5.22 32.77
N ILE A 22 -27.42 4.23 33.41
CA ILE A 22 -26.80 2.93 33.70
C ILE A 22 -26.43 2.23 32.38
N TRP A 23 -27.28 2.28 31.37
CA TRP A 23 -27.01 1.71 30.05
C TRP A 23 -25.78 2.36 29.39
N ILE A 24 -25.68 3.70 29.37
CA ILE A 24 -24.51 4.42 28.82
C ILE A 24 -23.22 4.04 29.57
N ILE A 25 -23.27 3.90 30.89
CA ILE A 25 -22.13 3.49 31.71
C ILE A 25 -21.70 2.06 31.37
N ILE A 26 -22.65 1.12 31.33
CA ILE A 26 -22.34 -0.28 31.02
C ILE A 26 -21.69 -0.41 29.64
N VAL A 27 -22.23 0.29 28.63
CA VAL A 27 -21.69 0.27 27.26
C VAL A 27 -20.25 0.81 27.25
N ASN A 28 -19.98 1.95 27.90
CA ASN A 28 -18.63 2.52 27.95
C ASN A 28 -17.63 1.69 28.78
N VAL A 29 -18.10 0.92 29.76
CA VAL A 29 -17.22 0.05 30.59
C VAL A 29 -16.97 -1.29 29.91
N TYR A 30 -17.96 -1.87 29.21
CA TYR A 30 -17.82 -3.18 28.59
C TYR A 30 -17.02 -3.13 27.28
N ASP A 31 -17.22 -2.10 26.47
CA ASP A 31 -16.50 -1.93 25.20
C ASP A 31 -16.06 -0.47 25.01
N PRO A 32 -15.04 -0.01 25.76
CA PRO A 32 -14.55 1.36 25.65
C PRO A 32 -13.96 1.61 24.25
N SER A 33 -14.08 2.85 23.79
CA SER A 33 -13.35 3.29 22.60
C SER A 33 -11.85 3.27 22.88
N THR A 34 -11.09 2.55 22.07
CA THR A 34 -9.63 2.42 22.16
C THR A 34 -9.02 2.61 20.78
N SER A 35 -7.70 2.73 20.74
CA SER A 35 -6.99 2.86 19.47
C SER A 35 -5.82 1.89 19.37
N VAL A 36 -5.56 1.43 18.15
CA VAL A 36 -4.49 0.48 17.81
C VAL A 36 -3.70 1.01 16.62
N THR A 37 -2.41 0.71 16.57
CA THR A 37 -1.59 0.93 15.38
C THR A 37 -1.33 -0.39 14.70
N VAL A 38 -1.82 -0.54 13.47
CA VAL A 38 -1.53 -1.69 12.63
C VAL A 38 -0.36 -1.31 11.71
N SER A 39 0.75 -2.04 11.84
CA SER A 39 1.98 -1.77 11.10
C SER A 39 2.19 -2.80 9.98
N GLY A 40 2.93 -2.41 8.94
CA GLY A 40 3.32 -3.31 7.85
C GLY A 40 2.21 -3.55 6.82
N VAL A 41 1.29 -2.59 6.66
CA VAL A 41 0.27 -2.62 5.62
C VAL A 41 0.94 -2.27 4.29
N GLU A 42 0.85 -3.17 3.31
CA GLU A 42 1.42 -2.95 1.98
C GLU A 42 0.52 -2.03 1.15
N VAL A 43 1.14 -1.03 0.51
CA VAL A 43 0.44 -0.07 -0.34
C VAL A 43 0.32 -0.65 -1.75
N GLN A 44 -0.91 -0.76 -2.23
CA GLN A 44 -1.23 -1.24 -3.57
C GLN A 44 -1.26 -0.06 -4.54
N LEU A 45 -0.45 -0.15 -5.60
CA LEU A 45 -0.45 0.83 -6.69
C LEU A 45 -1.57 0.46 -7.67
N VAL A 46 -2.49 1.38 -7.93
CA VAL A 46 -3.60 1.18 -8.88
C VAL A 46 -3.45 2.11 -10.08
N ASN A 47 -3.97 1.67 -11.23
CA ASN A 47 -3.88 2.41 -12.50
C ASN A 47 -2.43 2.65 -12.97
N THR A 48 -1.54 1.69 -12.72
CA THR A 48 -0.13 1.75 -13.13
C THR A 48 0.05 1.78 -14.66
N GLU A 49 -0.93 1.26 -15.39
CA GLU A 49 -1.04 1.29 -16.83
C GLU A 49 -1.06 2.72 -17.39
N SER A 50 -1.64 3.69 -16.67
CA SER A 50 -1.69 5.10 -17.09
C SER A 50 -0.30 5.72 -17.23
N LEU A 51 0.69 5.24 -16.47
CA LEU A 51 2.08 5.66 -16.64
C LEU A 51 2.73 4.96 -17.84
N THR A 52 2.42 3.69 -18.06
CA THR A 52 2.98 2.94 -19.19
C THR A 52 2.48 3.48 -20.53
N GLU A 53 1.20 3.87 -20.62
CA GLU A 53 0.60 4.51 -21.80
C GLU A 53 1.25 5.86 -22.14
N LYS A 54 1.73 6.59 -21.13
CA LYS A 54 2.45 7.86 -21.28
C LYS A 54 3.96 7.66 -21.53
N GLU A 55 4.39 6.41 -21.75
CA GLU A 55 5.81 6.03 -21.85
C GLU A 55 6.63 6.49 -20.64
N TYR A 56 6.05 6.36 -19.43
CA TYR A 56 6.73 6.59 -18.17
C TYR A 56 7.03 5.28 -17.45
N ALA A 57 8.10 5.30 -16.67
CA ALA A 57 8.49 4.26 -15.74
C ALA A 57 8.63 4.87 -14.35
N TYR A 58 8.36 4.10 -13.31
CA TYR A 58 8.39 4.56 -11.93
C TYR A 58 9.20 3.61 -11.05
N ASP A 59 9.85 4.16 -10.04
CA ASP A 59 10.46 3.45 -8.94
C ASP A 59 9.85 3.93 -7.62
N VAL A 60 9.51 3.00 -6.74
CA VAL A 60 9.04 3.31 -5.39
C VAL A 60 10.25 3.63 -4.52
N VAL A 61 10.36 4.90 -4.10
CA VAL A 61 11.49 5.37 -3.28
C VAL A 61 11.22 5.12 -1.80
N ASP A 62 9.99 5.41 -1.35
CA ASP A 62 9.57 5.27 0.04
C ASP A 62 8.05 5.10 0.16
N GLY A 63 7.58 4.50 1.26
CA GLY A 63 6.16 4.33 1.56
C GLY A 63 5.53 3.04 1.04
N SER A 64 6.32 2.03 0.67
CA SER A 64 5.80 0.71 0.25
C SER A 64 5.06 -0.04 1.37
N LYS A 65 5.42 0.23 2.62
CA LYS A 65 4.74 -0.26 3.82
C LYS A 65 4.43 0.89 4.75
N ILE A 66 3.18 0.96 5.20
CA ILE A 66 2.72 2.02 6.09
C ILE A 66 2.19 1.46 7.41
N SER A 67 2.03 2.36 8.37
CA SER A 67 1.33 2.10 9.62
C SER A 67 0.04 2.92 9.64
N VAL A 68 -1.03 2.31 10.10
CA VAL A 68 -2.37 2.90 10.15
C VAL A 68 -2.84 2.92 11.59
N TYR A 69 -3.27 4.08 12.06
CA TYR A 69 -3.94 4.25 13.34
C TYR A 69 -5.43 4.04 13.15
N ILE A 70 -6.02 3.19 13.99
CA ILE A 70 -7.45 2.89 13.96
C ILE A 70 -8.00 3.10 15.37
N SER A 71 -9.10 3.85 15.47
CA SER A 71 -9.78 4.14 16.73
C SER A 71 -11.25 3.71 16.66
N GLY A 72 -11.79 3.17 17.75
CA GLY A 72 -13.17 2.69 17.81
C GLY A 72 -13.39 1.70 18.95
N PRO A 73 -14.55 1.00 18.98
CA PRO A 73 -14.84 0.01 20.00
C PRO A 73 -13.75 -1.06 20.08
N ARG A 74 -13.26 -1.34 21.30
CA ARG A 74 -12.17 -2.30 21.55
C ARG A 74 -12.44 -3.64 20.91
N SER A 75 -13.67 -4.15 20.98
CA SER A 75 -14.07 -5.43 20.38
C SER A 75 -13.83 -5.50 18.87
N ILE A 76 -13.93 -4.36 18.17
CA ILE A 76 -13.72 -4.24 16.73
C ILE A 76 -12.25 -4.05 16.41
N VAL A 77 -11.63 -3.00 16.98
CA VAL A 77 -10.30 -2.55 16.52
C VAL A 77 -9.19 -3.53 16.90
N THR A 78 -9.37 -4.30 17.97
CA THR A 78 -8.38 -5.32 18.37
C THR A 78 -8.40 -6.57 17.48
N ASP A 79 -9.46 -6.80 16.72
CA ASP A 79 -9.56 -7.92 15.76
C ASP A 79 -9.13 -7.54 14.34
N ILE A 80 -8.89 -6.25 14.06
CA ILE A 80 -8.40 -5.79 12.75
C ILE A 80 -6.93 -6.16 12.59
N LYS A 81 -6.60 -6.86 11.50
CA LYS A 81 -5.23 -7.22 11.14
C LYS A 81 -4.78 -6.47 9.90
N ALA A 82 -3.46 -6.48 9.63
CA ALA A 82 -2.90 -5.83 8.43
C ALA A 82 -3.54 -6.29 7.11
N LYS A 83 -3.93 -7.57 7.03
CA LYS A 83 -4.63 -8.14 5.86
C LYS A 83 -6.06 -7.61 5.64
N ASP A 84 -6.67 -7.05 6.68
CA ASP A 84 -8.03 -6.49 6.64
C ASP A 84 -7.97 -4.99 6.24
N ILE A 85 -6.78 -4.45 6.01
CA ILE A 85 -6.55 -3.05 5.64
C ILE A 85 -6.08 -3.01 4.19
N VAL A 86 -6.78 -2.24 3.38
CA VAL A 86 -6.45 -1.96 1.99
C VAL A 86 -5.95 -0.53 1.91
N ALA A 87 -4.66 -0.37 1.64
CA ALA A 87 -4.03 0.91 1.34
C ALA A 87 -3.78 1.00 -0.16
N THR A 88 -4.27 2.03 -0.82
CA THR A 88 -4.16 2.22 -2.27
C THR A 88 -3.61 3.59 -2.62
N ALA A 89 -2.68 3.65 -3.59
CA ALA A 89 -2.22 4.89 -4.19
C ALA A 89 -2.59 4.88 -5.68
N ASP A 90 -3.33 5.90 -6.12
CA ASP A 90 -3.86 6.00 -7.49
C ASP A 90 -2.92 6.79 -8.41
N LEU A 91 -2.43 6.12 -9.46
CA LEU A 91 -1.49 6.69 -10.41
C LEU A 91 -2.14 7.28 -11.67
N SER A 92 -3.47 7.31 -11.77
CA SER A 92 -4.19 7.78 -12.98
C SER A 92 -3.79 9.20 -13.40
N ASN A 93 -3.71 10.11 -12.43
CA ASN A 93 -3.46 11.54 -12.63
C ASN A 93 -1.99 11.93 -12.41
N VAL A 94 -1.10 10.95 -12.32
CA VAL A 94 0.31 11.17 -12.02
C VAL A 94 1.09 11.56 -13.27
N THR A 95 2.05 12.46 -13.08
CA THR A 95 2.94 12.99 -14.14
C THR A 95 4.40 12.83 -13.72
N VAL A 96 5.35 13.10 -14.62
CA VAL A 96 6.80 13.08 -14.31
C VAL A 96 7.22 14.09 -13.23
N PHE A 97 6.37 15.06 -12.89
CA PHE A 97 6.62 16.04 -11.82
C PHE A 97 5.98 15.66 -10.49
N SER A 98 5.28 14.53 -10.44
CA SER A 98 4.59 14.04 -9.26
C SER A 98 5.56 13.20 -8.43
N ASP A 99 6.14 13.81 -7.39
CA ASP A 99 7.02 13.11 -6.44
C ASP A 99 6.24 12.33 -5.38
N TYR A 100 5.00 12.73 -5.10
CA TYR A 100 4.16 12.20 -4.03
C TYR A 100 2.77 11.85 -4.56
N VAL A 101 2.26 10.70 -4.13
CA VAL A 101 0.90 10.25 -4.43
C VAL A 101 0.21 9.92 -3.11
N ASP A 102 -0.98 10.47 -2.91
CA ASP A 102 -1.74 10.24 -1.68
C ASP A 102 -2.15 8.78 -1.54
N ILE A 103 -2.17 8.31 -0.29
CA ILE A 103 -2.58 6.95 0.06
C ILE A 103 -3.98 7.02 0.65
N ASP A 104 -4.94 6.37 -0.02
CA ASP A 104 -6.26 6.10 0.52
C ASP A 104 -6.23 4.80 1.33
N VAL A 105 -6.77 4.82 2.54
CA VAL A 105 -6.78 3.65 3.44
C VAL A 105 -8.21 3.30 3.82
N LYS A 106 -8.56 2.03 3.61
CA LYS A 106 -9.86 1.47 3.96
C LYS A 106 -9.68 0.16 4.73
N VAL A 107 -10.58 -0.08 5.68
CA VAL A 107 -10.68 -1.39 6.35
C VAL A 107 -11.77 -2.19 5.67
N VAL A 108 -11.44 -3.39 5.19
CA VAL A 108 -12.36 -4.32 4.55
C VAL A 108 -12.43 -5.57 5.42
N LYS A 109 -13.40 -5.60 6.32
CA LYS A 109 -13.63 -6.70 7.24
C LYS A 109 -15.12 -6.94 7.43
N ASP A 110 -15.55 -8.19 7.32
CA ASP A 110 -16.95 -8.56 7.49
C ASP A 110 -17.46 -8.16 8.88
N GLY A 111 -18.62 -7.51 8.93
CA GLY A 111 -19.24 -7.05 10.17
C GLY A 111 -18.69 -5.74 10.74
N VAL A 112 -17.68 -5.13 10.12
CA VAL A 112 -17.16 -3.81 10.52
C VAL A 112 -17.65 -2.75 9.54
N SER A 113 -18.42 -1.78 10.05
CA SER A 113 -18.87 -0.64 9.24
C SER A 113 -17.86 0.50 9.32
N ALA A 114 -17.63 1.20 8.20
CA ALA A 114 -16.69 2.32 8.14
C ALA A 114 -17.06 3.49 9.09
N SER A 115 -18.34 3.61 9.48
CA SER A 115 -18.80 4.61 10.46
C SER A 115 -18.49 4.25 11.91
N SER A 116 -18.08 3.00 12.18
CA SER A 116 -17.83 2.51 13.54
C SER A 116 -16.37 2.71 13.98
N ILE A 117 -15.50 3.12 13.07
CA ILE A 117 -14.07 3.30 13.31
C ILE A 117 -13.57 4.59 12.66
N GLU A 118 -12.55 5.20 13.25
CA GLU A 118 -11.79 6.30 12.69
C GLU A 118 -10.42 5.77 12.23
N ILE A 119 -10.02 6.13 11.02
CA ILE A 119 -8.79 5.65 10.37
C ILE A 119 -7.90 6.85 10.08
N ALA A 120 -6.66 6.80 10.56
CA ALA A 120 -5.65 7.82 10.29
C ALA A 120 -4.33 7.14 9.86
N PRO A 121 -3.93 7.23 8.58
CA PRO A 121 -2.63 6.73 8.15
C PRO A 121 -1.50 7.58 8.75
N LYS A 122 -0.43 6.94 9.25
CA LYS A 122 0.76 7.66 9.71
C LYS A 122 1.58 8.24 8.55
N THR A 123 1.48 7.58 7.39
CA THR A 123 2.11 8.02 6.13
C THR A 123 0.99 8.32 5.16
N THR A 124 0.83 9.58 4.78
CA THR A 124 -0.29 10.04 3.93
C THR A 124 0.01 9.94 2.45
N ALA A 125 1.29 9.80 2.07
CA ALA A 125 1.70 9.75 0.67
C ALA A 125 2.86 8.77 0.46
N ILE A 126 2.87 8.12 -0.71
CA ILE A 126 3.99 7.33 -1.21
C ILE A 126 4.91 8.23 -2.04
N ARG A 127 6.22 8.05 -1.90
CA ARG A 127 7.20 8.78 -2.71
C ARG A 127 7.61 7.95 -3.92
N LEU A 128 7.34 8.48 -5.11
CA LEU A 128 7.68 7.85 -6.37
C LEU A 128 8.74 8.68 -7.09
N LYS A 129 9.63 7.99 -7.79
CA LYS A 129 10.51 8.60 -8.78
C LYS A 129 10.00 8.20 -10.16
N ILE A 130 9.56 9.18 -10.94
CA ILE A 130 8.93 8.94 -12.25
C ILE A 130 9.83 9.52 -13.33
N GLU A 131 10.15 8.70 -14.32
CA GLU A 131 11.05 9.08 -15.41
C GLU A 131 10.49 8.60 -16.75
N ASN A 132 11.00 9.19 -17.83
CA ASN A 132 10.71 8.69 -19.18
C ASN A 132 11.19 7.25 -19.31
N ARG A 133 10.33 6.40 -19.85
CA ARG A 133 10.64 5.03 -20.22
C ARG A 133 11.35 5.08 -21.56
N VAL A 134 12.62 4.68 -21.57
CA VAL A 134 13.44 4.65 -22.78
C VAL A 134 13.77 3.22 -23.15
N THR A 135 13.90 2.96 -24.45
CA THR A 135 14.40 1.69 -24.97
C THR A 135 15.68 1.96 -25.74
N LYS A 136 16.78 1.34 -25.33
CA LYS A 136 18.07 1.42 -26.04
C LYS A 136 18.54 0.03 -26.45
N THR A 137 19.21 -0.03 -27.59
CA THR A 137 19.85 -1.25 -28.08
C THR A 137 21.30 -1.27 -27.59
N PHE A 138 21.69 -2.36 -26.94
CA PHE A 138 23.04 -2.61 -26.47
C PHE A 138 23.62 -3.80 -27.20
N ASN A 139 24.89 -3.70 -27.61
CA ASN A 139 25.62 -4.85 -28.12
C ASN A 139 25.98 -5.78 -26.96
N ILE A 140 25.98 -7.08 -27.21
CA ILE A 140 26.36 -8.08 -26.22
C ILE A 140 27.85 -8.37 -26.37
N ASP A 141 28.58 -8.11 -25.30
CA ASP A 141 29.97 -8.53 -25.14
C ASP A 141 30.04 -9.89 -24.45
N THR A 142 31.11 -10.64 -24.70
CA THR A 142 31.37 -11.92 -24.02
C THR A 142 32.53 -11.77 -23.06
N GLU A 143 32.36 -12.31 -21.86
CA GLU A 143 33.40 -12.37 -20.85
C GLU A 143 33.59 -13.84 -20.44
N LEU A 144 34.78 -14.36 -20.74
CA LEU A 144 35.14 -15.74 -20.40
C LEU A 144 35.54 -15.81 -18.93
N VAL A 145 34.92 -16.72 -18.19
CA VAL A 145 35.20 -16.93 -16.78
C VAL A 145 35.97 -18.25 -16.61
N GLY A 146 37.28 -18.13 -16.36
CA GLY A 146 38.17 -19.27 -16.09
C GLY A 146 39.25 -19.45 -17.16
N THR A 147 40.04 -20.50 -17.00
CA THR A 147 41.11 -20.88 -17.93
C THR A 147 40.75 -22.18 -18.65
N PRO A 148 40.98 -22.26 -19.98
CA PRO A 148 40.83 -23.52 -20.70
C PRO A 148 41.79 -24.57 -20.15
N ALA A 149 41.39 -25.84 -20.21
CA ALA A 149 42.21 -26.97 -19.78
C ALA A 149 43.50 -27.09 -20.61
N ASP A 150 44.54 -27.70 -20.03
CA ASP A 150 45.81 -27.91 -20.72
C ASP A 150 45.62 -28.63 -22.06
N GLY A 151 46.19 -28.05 -23.13
CA GLY A 151 46.05 -28.54 -24.50
C GLY A 151 44.83 -28.04 -25.27
N TYR A 152 43.95 -27.24 -24.64
CA TYR A 152 42.79 -26.63 -25.30
C TYR A 152 42.99 -25.12 -25.53
N VAL A 153 42.39 -24.61 -26.60
CA VAL A 153 42.32 -23.18 -26.92
C VAL A 153 40.87 -22.77 -27.08
N ILE A 154 40.58 -21.51 -26.75
CA ILE A 154 39.24 -20.94 -26.95
C ILE A 154 39.06 -20.70 -28.46
N GLY A 155 38.03 -21.31 -29.05
CA GLY A 155 37.64 -21.09 -30.44
C GLY A 155 36.97 -19.73 -30.65
N GLY A 156 36.66 -19.40 -31.91
CA GLY A 156 35.92 -18.18 -32.23
C GLY A 156 34.53 -18.19 -31.57
N GLN A 157 34.23 -17.16 -30.77
CA GLN A 157 32.90 -16.98 -30.19
C GLN A 157 31.91 -16.50 -31.25
N GLN A 158 30.74 -17.11 -31.26
CA GLN A 158 29.59 -16.67 -32.06
C GLN A 158 28.46 -16.35 -31.08
N ILE A 159 28.05 -15.09 -31.06
CA ILE A 159 26.99 -14.60 -30.18
C ILE A 159 25.76 -14.34 -31.04
N SER A 160 24.66 -15.03 -30.76
CA SER A 160 23.38 -14.82 -31.42
C SER A 160 22.27 -14.78 -30.37
N PRO A 161 21.55 -13.66 -30.20
CA PRO A 161 21.67 -12.40 -30.94
C PRO A 161 22.91 -11.56 -30.53
N SER A 162 23.46 -10.75 -31.43
CA SER A 162 24.60 -9.85 -31.14
C SER A 162 24.23 -8.57 -30.37
N SER A 163 22.94 -8.29 -30.23
CA SER A 163 22.42 -7.13 -29.51
C SER A 163 21.09 -7.42 -28.83
N VAL A 164 20.78 -6.66 -27.79
CA VAL A 164 19.53 -6.71 -27.04
C VAL A 164 18.94 -5.33 -26.86
N LYS A 165 17.61 -5.25 -26.84
CA LYS A 165 16.89 -4.03 -26.46
C LYS A 165 16.61 -4.07 -24.96
N VAL A 166 17.01 -3.03 -24.25
CA VAL A 166 16.75 -2.85 -22.83
C VAL A 166 15.80 -1.68 -22.66
N THR A 167 14.70 -1.92 -21.94
CA THR A 167 13.68 -0.91 -21.64
C THR A 167 13.64 -0.66 -20.14
N GLY A 168 13.66 0.60 -19.74
CA GLY A 168 13.65 1.01 -18.33
C GLY A 168 13.53 2.52 -18.16
N THR A 169 13.71 3.01 -16.93
CA THR A 169 13.82 4.44 -16.62
C THR A 169 15.05 5.03 -17.32
N SER A 170 14.95 6.28 -17.80
CA SER A 170 16.06 6.94 -18.52
C SER A 170 17.36 6.90 -17.72
N SER A 171 17.32 7.22 -16.43
CA SER A 171 18.54 7.22 -15.61
C SER A 171 19.21 5.85 -15.53
N VAL A 172 18.42 4.77 -15.41
CA VAL A 172 18.96 3.41 -15.32
C VAL A 172 19.53 2.98 -16.67
N VAL A 173 18.77 3.15 -17.76
CA VAL A 173 19.22 2.75 -19.09
C VAL A 173 20.42 3.56 -19.55
N ASP A 174 20.47 4.86 -19.23
CA ASP A 174 21.61 5.74 -19.53
C ASP A 174 22.86 5.38 -18.71
N SER A 175 22.69 4.75 -17.54
CA SER A 175 23.81 4.29 -16.71
C SER A 175 24.43 2.95 -17.16
N ILE A 176 23.79 2.24 -18.10
CA ILE A 176 24.30 0.96 -18.60
C ILE A 176 25.55 1.19 -19.46
N SER A 177 26.71 0.76 -18.94
CA SER A 177 27.98 0.86 -19.67
C SER A 177 28.21 -0.28 -20.66
N SER A 178 27.82 -1.52 -20.31
CA SER A 178 28.04 -2.70 -21.15
C SER A 178 27.07 -3.81 -20.77
N VAL A 179 26.64 -4.60 -21.74
CA VAL A 179 25.85 -5.81 -21.52
C VAL A 179 26.74 -7.01 -21.83
N LYS A 180 26.92 -7.90 -20.84
CA LYS A 180 27.85 -9.01 -20.95
C LYS A 180 27.17 -10.35 -20.73
N VAL A 181 27.61 -11.35 -21.49
CA VAL A 181 27.31 -12.76 -21.24
C VAL A 181 28.57 -13.43 -20.72
N PHE A 182 28.43 -14.08 -19.56
CA PHE A 182 29.50 -14.87 -18.96
C PHE A 182 29.47 -16.28 -19.54
N ILE A 183 30.63 -16.75 -20.00
CA ILE A 183 30.82 -18.06 -20.62
C ILE A 183 31.97 -18.79 -19.94
#